data_AF-A0A950X9Y1-F1
#
_entry.id   AF-A0A950X9Y1-F1
#
_cell.length_a   1.000
_cell.length_b   1.000
_cell.length_c   1.000
_cell.angle_alpha   90.00
_cell.angle_beta   90.00
_cell.angle_gamma   90.00
#
_symmetry.space_group_name_H-M   'P 1'
#
loop_
_entity.id
_entity.type
_entity.pdbx_description
1 polymer ?
#
loop_
_entity_poly.entity_id
_entity_poly.type
_entity_poly.pdbx_seq_one_letter_code
_entity_poly.pdbx_strand_id
1 'polypeptide(L)'
;MRPLYANTPPGPTQLNAALLLLRIASALAFLYHGSAILFGAFGGPGPRGFAAFMHAPPVIGYLVGLAQFCGGLAILTGVLIRIGALCIIIVMLGAIFLVHLPHGFDIGKGGFEYALTQLLVAAALLLTGAGAWSLIPGRERI
;
A
#
# COMPACT_ATOMS: atom_id res chain seq x y z
N MET A 1 14.22 5.81 -43.75
CA MET A 1 12.99 5.33 -43.08
C MET A 1 13.29 5.17 -41.59
N ARG A 2 12.60 5.91 -40.71
CA ARG A 2 12.67 5.71 -39.25
C ARG A 2 11.68 4.59 -38.86
N PRO A 3 12.06 3.59 -38.05
CA PRO A 3 11.13 2.53 -37.67
C PRO A 3 10.03 3.10 -36.77
N LEU A 4 8.77 2.91 -37.14
CA LEU A 4 7.56 3.36 -36.44
C LEU A 4 7.26 2.58 -35.13
N TYR A 5 8.21 1.79 -34.64
CA TYR A 5 8.03 0.86 -33.51
C TYR A 5 9.13 0.96 -32.43
N ALA A 6 9.86 2.07 -32.37
CA ALA A 6 10.80 2.29 -31.28
C ALA A 6 10.02 2.68 -30.00
N ASN A 7 9.66 1.68 -29.19
CA ASN A 7 9.19 1.90 -27.81
C ASN A 7 10.30 2.61 -27.02
N THR A 8 10.28 3.93 -27.06
CA THR A 8 11.22 4.73 -26.28
C THR A 8 10.81 4.59 -24.81
N PRO A 9 11.71 4.17 -23.90
CA PRO A 9 11.37 4.04 -22.50
C PRO A 9 10.86 5.39 -21.95
N PRO A 10 9.99 5.38 -20.93
CA PRO A 10 9.46 6.61 -20.37
C PRO A 10 10.58 7.56 -19.98
N GLY A 11 10.43 8.84 -20.33
CA GLY A 11 11.34 9.87 -19.86
C GLY A 11 11.31 9.97 -18.33
N PRO A 12 12.34 10.52 -17.67
CA PRO A 12 12.39 10.63 -16.21
C PRO A 12 11.13 11.26 -15.59
N THR A 13 10.59 12.31 -16.21
CA THR A 13 9.35 12.97 -15.77
C THR A 13 8.14 12.02 -15.80
N GLN A 14 8.00 11.21 -16.86
CA GLN A 14 6.88 10.29 -17.01
C GLN A 14 6.94 9.16 -15.97
N LEU A 15 8.14 8.62 -15.73
CA LEU A 15 8.35 7.62 -14.68
C LEU A 15 8.02 8.17 -13.29
N ASN A 16 8.48 9.38 -12.97
CA ASN A 16 8.19 10.03 -11.69
C ASN A 16 6.68 10.30 -11.50
N ALA A 17 5.98 10.70 -12.56
CA ALA A 17 4.53 10.85 -12.54
C ALA A 17 3.82 9.52 -12.28
N ALA A 18 4.23 8.45 -12.97
CA ALA A 18 3.66 7.12 -12.77
C ALA A 18 3.85 6.61 -11.34
N LEU A 19 5.05 6.77 -10.78
CA LEU A 19 5.35 6.39 -9.38
C LEU A 19 4.53 7.21 -8.38
N LEU A 20 4.38 8.52 -8.61
CA LEU A 20 3.54 9.36 -7.75
C LEU A 20 2.07 8.92 -7.78
N LEU A 21 1.52 8.60 -8.96
CA LEU A 21 0.15 8.10 -9.08
C LEU A 21 -0.05 6.77 -8.35
N LEU A 22 0.89 5.84 -8.47
CA LEU A 22 0.86 4.57 -7.73
C LEU A 22 0.92 4.80 -6.21
N ARG A 23 1.79 5.72 -5.76
CA ARG A 23 1.89 6.12 -4.35
C ARG A 23 0.59 6.70 -3.84
N ILE A 24 -0.05 7.61 -4.58
CA ILE A 24 -1.33 8.22 -4.19
C ILE A 24 -2.43 7.16 -4.13
N ALA A 25 -2.56 6.33 -5.17
CA ALA A 25 -3.59 5.30 -5.25
C ALA A 25 -3.48 4.30 -4.08
N SER A 26 -2.26 3.87 -3.74
CA SER A 26 -2.04 2.96 -2.62
C SER A 26 -2.21 3.66 -1.27
N ALA A 27 -1.60 4.83 -1.09
CA ALA A 27 -1.62 5.52 0.20
C ALA A 27 -3.01 5.95 0.63
N LEU A 28 -3.88 6.40 -0.28
CA LEU A 28 -5.25 6.80 0.08
C LEU A 28 -6.01 5.65 0.76
N ALA A 29 -5.88 4.42 0.24
CA ALA A 29 -6.51 3.24 0.82
C ALA A 29 -5.99 2.97 2.24
N PHE A 30 -4.67 2.97 2.42
CA PHE A 30 -4.05 2.63 3.70
C PHE A 30 -4.13 3.74 4.75
N LEU A 31 -4.19 5.00 4.34
CA LEU A 31 -4.49 6.11 5.25
C LEU A 31 -5.94 6.04 5.72
N TYR A 32 -6.88 5.74 4.82
CA TYR A 32 -8.29 5.54 5.19
C TYR A 32 -8.47 4.35 6.13
N HIS A 33 -8.05 3.14 5.74
CA HIS A 33 -8.21 1.95 6.58
C HIS A 33 -7.33 1.97 7.82
N GLY A 34 -6.08 2.45 7.70
CA GLY A 34 -5.17 2.60 8.83
C GLY A 34 -5.70 3.57 9.87
N SER A 35 -6.28 4.71 9.47
CA SER A 35 -6.91 5.64 10.43
C SER A 35 -8.19 5.08 11.04
N ALA A 36 -9.00 4.33 10.26
CA ALA A 36 -10.18 3.63 10.77
C ALA A 36 -9.81 2.58 11.84
N ILE A 37 -8.71 1.86 11.64
CA ILE A 37 -8.23 0.85 12.59
C ILE A 37 -7.46 1.49 13.75
N LEU A 38 -6.62 2.48 13.52
CA LEU A 38 -5.73 3.02 14.55
C LEU A 38 -6.45 4.03 15.46
N PHE A 39 -7.34 4.85 14.90
CA PHE A 39 -7.99 5.96 15.59
C PHE A 39 -9.50 5.83 15.70
N GLY A 40 -10.11 4.81 15.06
CA GLY A 40 -11.57 4.74 14.94
C GLY A 40 -12.15 5.82 14.01
N ALA A 41 -11.31 6.40 13.14
CA ALA A 41 -11.74 7.43 12.20
C ALA A 41 -12.80 6.90 11.24
N PHE A 42 -13.64 7.80 10.72
CA PHE A 42 -14.69 7.47 9.73
C PHE A 42 -15.70 6.42 10.22
N GLY A 43 -15.89 6.28 11.53
CA GLY A 43 -16.74 5.23 12.12
C GLY A 43 -16.06 3.85 12.13
N GLY A 44 -14.74 3.81 11.96
CA GLY A 44 -13.94 2.58 11.97
C GLY A 44 -13.91 1.88 13.33
N PRO A 45 -13.49 0.60 13.35
CA PRO A 45 -13.59 -0.26 14.54
C PRO A 45 -12.64 0.12 15.67
N GLY A 46 -11.62 0.94 15.39
CA GLY A 46 -10.50 1.16 16.29
C GLY A 46 -9.68 -0.11 16.54
N PRO A 47 -8.61 -0.03 17.34
CA PRO A 47 -7.65 -1.13 17.46
C PRO A 47 -8.27 -2.36 18.12
N ARG A 48 -9.07 -2.14 19.17
CA ARG A 48 -9.74 -3.22 19.90
C ARG A 48 -10.82 -3.89 19.07
N GLY A 49 -11.61 -3.12 18.32
CA GLY A 49 -12.66 -3.67 17.47
C GLY A 49 -12.08 -4.51 16.33
N PHE A 50 -10.99 -4.03 15.70
CA PHE A 50 -10.30 -4.81 14.68
C PHE A 50 -9.70 -6.11 15.25
N ALA A 51 -9.05 -6.03 16.42
CA ALA A 51 -8.50 -7.22 17.06
C ALA A 51 -9.60 -8.24 17.43
N ALA A 52 -10.76 -7.76 17.91
CA ALA A 52 -11.91 -8.62 18.18
C ALA A 52 -12.44 -9.29 16.91
N PHE A 53 -12.56 -8.55 15.79
CA PHE A 53 -12.93 -9.12 14.49
C PHE A 53 -11.99 -10.24 14.04
N MET A 54 -10.69 -10.07 14.26
CA MET A 54 -9.67 -11.07 13.93
C MET A 54 -9.55 -12.21 14.97
N HIS A 55 -10.37 -12.20 16.04
CA HIS A 55 -10.21 -13.07 17.22
C HIS A 55 -8.77 -13.08 17.78
N ALA A 56 -8.14 -11.90 17.82
CA ALA A 56 -6.74 -11.71 18.16
C ALA A 56 -6.55 -10.78 19.38
N PRO A 57 -5.38 -10.80 20.04
CA PRO A 57 -5.09 -9.86 21.12
C PRO A 57 -5.10 -8.40 20.64
N PRO A 58 -5.49 -7.42 21.50
CA PRO A 58 -5.59 -6.00 21.12
C PRO A 58 -4.34 -5.42 20.45
N VAL A 59 -3.16 -5.92 20.80
CA VAL A 59 -1.88 -5.50 20.21
C VAL A 59 -1.87 -5.64 18.68
N ILE A 60 -2.55 -6.65 18.13
CA ILE A 60 -2.62 -6.89 16.69
C ILE A 60 -3.34 -5.74 15.98
N GLY A 61 -4.43 -5.22 16.56
CA GLY A 61 -5.12 -4.07 16.01
C GLY A 61 -4.26 -2.81 15.97
N TYR A 62 -3.46 -2.57 17.01
CA TYR A 62 -2.50 -1.45 17.01
C TYR A 62 -1.41 -1.64 15.97
N LEU A 63 -0.83 -2.84 15.87
CA LEU A 63 0.24 -3.13 14.91
C LEU A 63 -0.25 -3.00 13.47
N VAL A 64 -1.43 -3.55 13.15
CA VAL A 64 -2.02 -3.47 11.80
C VAL A 64 -2.44 -2.05 11.46
N GLY A 65 -3.07 -1.32 12.40
CA GLY A 65 -3.43 0.07 12.22
C GLY A 65 -2.22 0.97 11.99
N LEU A 66 -1.16 0.79 12.79
CA LEU A 66 0.09 1.54 12.66
C LEU A 66 0.81 1.22 11.35
N ALA A 67 0.91 -0.07 10.98
CA ALA A 67 1.53 -0.49 9.73
C ALA A 67 0.82 0.09 8.51
N GLN A 68 -0.52 0.11 8.50
CA GLN A 68 -1.29 0.72 7.41
C GLN A 68 -1.16 2.24 7.40
N PHE A 69 -1.36 2.90 8.54
CA PHE A 69 -1.34 4.36 8.59
C PHE A 69 0.05 4.95 8.32
N CYS A 70 1.07 4.51 9.06
CA CYS A 70 2.44 4.97 8.87
C CYS A 70 3.03 4.46 7.56
N GLY A 71 2.70 3.24 7.14
CA GLY A 71 3.10 2.72 5.83
C GLY A 71 2.51 3.52 4.68
N GLY A 72 1.22 3.90 4.78
CA GLY A 72 0.55 4.79 3.84
C GLY A 72 1.19 6.18 3.79
N LEU A 73 1.55 6.76 4.94
CA LEU A 73 2.28 8.04 4.98
C LEU A 73 3.67 7.96 4.34
N ALA A 74 4.42 6.89 4.63
CA ALA A 74 5.72 6.63 4.04
C ALA A 74 5.63 6.49 2.51
N ILE A 75 4.64 5.74 2.01
CA ILE A 75 4.36 5.60 0.58
C ILE A 75 3.95 6.95 -0.03
N LEU A 76 3.02 7.68 0.59
CA LEU A 76 2.51 8.95 0.06
C LEU A 76 3.61 10.00 -0.07
N THR A 77 4.43 10.15 0.95
CA THR A 77 5.51 11.15 1.00
C THR A 77 6.75 10.69 0.21
N GLY A 78 6.88 9.38 0.01
CA GLY A 78 8.08 8.76 -0.51
C GLY A 78 9.23 8.69 0.51
N VAL A 79 9.00 9.09 1.77
CA VAL A 79 9.96 8.96 2.87
C VAL A 79 9.92 7.53 3.39
N LEU A 80 11.07 6.85 3.46
CA LEU A 80 11.15 5.45 3.92
C LEU A 80 10.22 4.52 3.13
N ILE A 81 10.04 4.78 1.83
CA ILE A 81 9.05 4.09 1.00
C ILE A 81 9.19 2.57 1.03
N ARG A 82 10.43 2.06 1.10
CA ARG A 82 10.68 0.61 1.15
C ARG A 82 10.17 -0.01 2.45
N ILE A 83 10.34 0.68 3.58
CA ILE A 83 9.81 0.24 4.86
C ILE A 83 8.28 0.29 4.83
N GLY A 84 7.71 1.40 4.33
CA GLY A 84 6.26 1.53 4.17
C GLY A 84 5.67 0.44 3.27
N ALA A 85 6.29 0.16 2.13
CA ALA A 85 5.90 -0.89 1.21
C ALA A 85 5.97 -2.28 1.86
N LEU A 86 7.03 -2.60 2.61
CA LEU A 86 7.11 -3.86 3.36
C LEU A 86 5.99 -4.01 4.39
N CYS A 87 5.67 -2.95 5.14
CA CYS A 87 4.55 -2.95 6.07
C CYS A 87 3.23 -3.27 5.35
N ILE A 88 2.98 -2.62 4.21
CA ILE A 88 1.78 -2.86 3.41
C ILE A 88 1.75 -4.30 2.87
N ILE A 89 2.86 -4.81 2.34
CA ILE A 89 2.96 -6.19 1.84
C ILE A 89 2.57 -7.19 2.93
N ILE A 90 3.14 -7.04 4.14
CA ILE A 90 2.84 -7.92 5.27
C ILE A 90 1.35 -7.87 5.64
N VAL A 91 0.77 -6.67 5.71
CA VAL A 91 -0.67 -6.51 6.00
C VAL A 91 -1.53 -7.13 4.90
N MET A 92 -1.18 -6.96 3.62
CA MET A 92 -1.94 -7.54 2.51
C MET A 92 -1.84 -9.06 2.46
N LEU A 93 -0.67 -9.65 2.76
CA LEU A 93 -0.57 -11.10 2.91
C LEU A 93 -1.50 -11.60 4.02
N GLY A 94 -1.49 -10.94 5.18
CA GLY A 94 -2.42 -11.25 6.27
C GLY A 94 -3.88 -11.14 5.86
N ALA A 95 -4.27 -10.05 5.20
CA ALA A 95 -5.64 -9.84 4.71
C ALA A 95 -6.06 -10.93 3.70
N ILE A 96 -5.19 -11.27 2.75
CA ILE A 96 -5.44 -12.32 1.77
C ILE A 96 -5.66 -13.65 2.48
N PHE A 97 -4.68 -14.14 3.23
CA PHE A 97 -4.71 -15.51 3.75
C PHE A 97 -5.67 -15.69 4.93
N LEU A 98 -5.91 -14.66 5.74
CA LEU A 98 -6.71 -14.78 6.96
C LEU A 98 -8.16 -14.35 6.79
N VAL A 99 -8.48 -13.54 5.77
CA VAL A 99 -9.82 -12.95 5.61
C VAL A 99 -10.41 -13.27 4.25
N HIS A 100 -9.68 -13.01 3.17
CA HIS A 100 -10.28 -12.94 1.84
C HIS A 100 -10.15 -14.23 1.02
N LEU A 101 -9.15 -15.08 1.28
CA LEU A 101 -8.89 -16.29 0.49
C LEU A 101 -10.10 -17.25 0.42
N PRO A 102 -10.86 -17.50 1.50
CA PRO A 102 -12.05 -18.36 1.45
C PRO A 102 -13.15 -17.84 0.51
N HIS A 103 -13.17 -16.54 0.22
CA HIS A 103 -14.17 -15.89 -0.62
C HIS A 103 -13.80 -15.88 -2.12
N GLY A 104 -12.63 -16.41 -2.48
CA GLY A 104 -12.12 -16.42 -3.85
C GLY A 104 -11.62 -15.05 -4.30
N PHE A 105 -11.58 -14.81 -5.62
CA PHE A 105 -10.99 -13.61 -6.20
C PHE A 105 -11.91 -12.37 -6.08
N ASP A 106 -13.16 -12.51 -6.49
CA ASP A 106 -14.14 -11.42 -6.69
C ASP A 106 -14.38 -10.56 -5.44
N ILE A 107 -13.98 -9.28 -5.50
CA ILE A 107 -14.17 -8.32 -4.40
C ILE A 107 -15.65 -8.13 -4.01
N GLY A 108 -16.58 -8.28 -4.96
CA GLY A 108 -18.02 -8.17 -4.70
C GLY A 108 -18.57 -9.27 -3.78
N LYS A 109 -17.81 -10.35 -3.60
CA LYS A 109 -18.09 -11.46 -2.67
C LYS A 109 -17.21 -11.42 -1.42
N GLY A 110 -16.45 -10.34 -1.22
CA GLY A 110 -15.44 -10.23 -0.17
C GLY A 110 -14.12 -10.93 -0.51
N GLY A 111 -13.86 -11.19 -1.79
CA GLY A 111 -12.65 -11.85 -2.29
C GLY A 111 -11.38 -10.99 -2.23
N PHE A 112 -10.25 -11.60 -2.59
CA PHE A 112 -8.92 -11.04 -2.38
C PHE A 112 -8.39 -10.14 -3.50
N GLU A 113 -9.16 -9.90 -4.57
CA GLU A 113 -8.76 -9.11 -5.75
C GLU A 113 -8.10 -7.77 -5.38
N TYR A 114 -8.72 -6.98 -4.49
CA TYR A 114 -8.17 -5.69 -4.09
C TYR A 114 -6.93 -5.82 -3.20
N ALA A 115 -6.91 -6.78 -2.29
CA ALA A 115 -5.76 -7.03 -1.42
C ALA A 115 -4.54 -7.49 -2.24
N LEU A 116 -4.75 -8.34 -3.24
CA LEU A 116 -3.71 -8.74 -4.18
C LEU A 116 -3.24 -7.56 -5.04
N THR A 117 -4.16 -6.72 -5.52
CA THR A 117 -3.82 -5.52 -6.28
C THR A 117 -2.91 -4.60 -5.47
N GLN A 118 -3.26 -4.31 -4.21
CA GLN A 118 -2.44 -3.47 -3.34
C GLN A 118 -1.11 -4.13 -2.96
N LEU A 119 -1.07 -5.46 -2.77
CA LEU A 119 0.16 -6.21 -2.57
C LEU A 119 1.13 -6.00 -3.74
N LEU A 120 0.65 -6.12 -4.98
CA LEU A 120 1.48 -5.96 -6.18
C LEU A 120 1.92 -4.51 -6.38
N VAL A 121 1.08 -3.53 -6.10
CA VAL A 121 1.48 -2.11 -6.12
C VAL A 121 2.56 -1.83 -5.08
N ALA A 122 2.40 -2.32 -3.85
CA ALA A 122 3.41 -2.17 -2.80
C ALA A 122 4.72 -2.87 -3.17
N ALA A 123 4.66 -4.07 -3.76
CA ALA A 123 5.86 -4.76 -4.26
C ALA A 123 6.55 -3.97 -5.38
N ALA A 124 5.80 -3.38 -6.31
CA ALA A 124 6.37 -2.51 -7.34
C ALA A 124 7.07 -1.29 -6.72
N LEU A 125 6.46 -0.63 -5.73
CA LEU A 125 7.05 0.51 -5.03
C LEU A 125 8.28 0.12 -4.19
N LEU A 126 8.29 -1.08 -3.61
CA LEU A 126 9.45 -1.63 -2.89
C LEU A 126 10.67 -1.79 -3.83
N LEU A 127 10.43 -2.26 -5.05
CA LEU A 127 11.46 -2.51 -6.05
C LEU A 127 11.94 -1.23 -6.73
N THR A 128 11.02 -0.31 -7.02
CA THR A 128 11.30 0.90 -7.82
C THR A 128 11.70 2.10 -6.97
N GLY A 129 11.31 2.14 -5.70
CA GLY A 129 11.52 3.29 -4.81
C GLY A 129 10.58 4.46 -5.10
N ALA A 130 10.87 5.61 -4.49
CA ALA A 130 9.92 6.74 -4.42
C ALA A 130 9.89 7.64 -5.66
N GLY A 131 10.90 7.54 -6.54
CA GLY A 131 11.15 8.50 -7.61
C GLY A 131 11.62 9.86 -7.11
N ALA A 132 11.90 10.77 -8.05
CA ALA A 132 12.37 12.13 -7.78
C ALA A 132 11.29 13.05 -7.19
N TRP A 133 10.01 12.72 -7.35
CA TRP A 133 8.87 13.46 -6.77
C TRP A 133 8.55 12.97 -5.34
N SER A 134 9.58 12.72 -4.54
CA SER A 134 9.46 12.39 -3.11
C SER A 134 9.82 13.61 -2.25
N LEU A 135 9.40 13.62 -0.99
CA LEU A 135 9.75 14.70 -0.06
C LEU A 135 11.20 14.64 0.44
N ILE A 136 11.94 13.57 0.13
CA ILE A 136 13.39 13.51 0.36
C ILE A 136 14.11 13.88 -0.94
N PRO A 137 14.92 14.95 -0.95
CA PRO A 137 15.78 15.24 -2.07
C PRO A 137 16.85 14.15 -2.21
N GLY A 138 16.85 13.47 -3.37
CA GLY A 138 17.96 12.70 -3.92
C GLY A 138 18.73 11.80 -2.94
N ARG A 139 18.30 10.53 -2.79
CA ARG A 139 19.13 9.31 -2.95
C ARG A 139 18.34 8.07 -2.51
N GLU A 140 17.68 7.42 -3.46
CA GLU A 140 17.33 5.99 -3.34
C GLU A 140 17.72 5.21 -4.61
N ARG A 141 18.82 5.62 -5.26
CA ARG A 141 19.53 4.77 -6.24
C ARG A 141 20.41 3.78 -5.47
N ILE A 142 19.81 2.72 -4.95
CA ILE A 142 20.52 1.48 -4.63
C ILE A 142 19.65 0.30 -5.06
#